data_AF-A0AAU8IXK6-F1
#
_entry.id   AF-A0AAU8IXK6-F1
#
_cell.length_a   1.000
_cell.length_b   1.000
_cell.length_c   1.000
_cell.angle_alpha   90.00
_cell.angle_beta   90.00
_cell.angle_gamma   90.00
#
_symmetry.space_group_name_H-M   'P 1'
#
loop_
_entity.id
_entity.type
_entity.pdbx_description
1 polymer ?
#
loop_
_entity_poly.entity_id
_entity_poly.type
_entity_poly.pdbx_seq_one_letter_code
_entity_poly.pdbx_strand_id
1 'polypeptide(L)' 'MSVTNVDVDDDVLAEAARLLGTSTKKDTINTALEEVIKRHRRRAAYDRLAERGARGGLDRLKSDLEARKAARRSDTAE' A
#
# COMPACT_ATOMS: atom_id res chain seq x y z
N MET A 1 15.72 20.28 -2.37
CA MET A 1 16.43 19.19 -1.66
C MET A 1 17.54 19.83 -0.84
N SER A 2 17.67 19.47 0.43
CA SER A 2 18.81 19.85 1.27
C SER A 2 19.87 18.74 1.25
N VAL A 3 21.14 19.13 1.35
CA VAL A 3 22.25 18.18 1.48
C VAL A 3 22.48 17.91 2.95
N THR A 4 22.53 16.64 3.34
CA THR A 4 22.80 16.20 4.71
C THR A 4 23.92 15.18 4.66
N ASN A 5 24.91 15.32 5.54
CA ASN A 5 25.98 14.33 5.66
C ASN A 5 25.55 13.26 6.68
N VAL A 6 25.61 11.98 6.29
CA VAL A 6 25.19 10.85 7.11
C VAL A 6 26.18 9.71 6.94
N ASP A 7 26.57 9.09 8.05
CA ASP A 7 27.34 7.86 8.02
C ASP A 7 26.40 6.67 7.77
N VAL A 8 26.74 5.86 6.79
CA VAL A 8 25.95 4.70 6.38
C VAL A 8 26.89 3.52 6.20
N ASP A 9 26.46 2.35 6.66
CA ASP A 9 27.15 1.09 6.40
C ASP A 9 27.14 0.80 4.89
N ASP A 10 28.34 0.68 4.30
CA ASP A 10 28.51 0.50 2.86
C ASP A 10 28.02 -0.87 2.37
N ASP A 11 28.07 -1.91 3.20
CA ASP A 11 27.57 -3.25 2.85
C ASP A 11 26.03 -3.25 2.80
N VAL A 12 25.41 -2.63 3.81
CA VAL A 12 23.94 -2.42 3.85
C VAL A 12 23.49 -1.57 2.66
N LEU A 13 24.22 -0.51 2.35
CA LEU A 13 23.90 0.37 1.23
C LEU A 13 24.04 -0.35 -0.11
N ALA A 14 25.05 -1.20 -0.28
CA ALA A 14 25.22 -2.03 -1.47
C ALA A 14 24.12 -3.08 -1.62
N GLU A 15 23.68 -3.71 -0.53
CA GLU A 15 22.53 -4.62 -0.56
C GLU A 15 21.24 -3.88 -0.91
N ALA A 16 20.99 -2.72 -0.31
CA ALA A 16 19.84 -1.88 -0.64
C ALA A 16 19.86 -1.47 -2.12
N ALA A 17 21.02 -1.10 -2.67
CA ALA A 17 21.17 -0.74 -4.07
C ALA A 17 20.81 -1.89 -5.01
N ARG A 18 21.26 -3.12 -4.69
CA ARG A 18 20.90 -4.33 -5.44
C ARG A 18 19.39 -4.62 -5.37
N LEU A 19 18.80 -4.52 -4.18
CA LEU A 19 17.37 -4.76 -3.97
C LEU A 19 16.49 -3.73 -4.68
N LEU A 20 16.93 -2.47 -4.72
CA LEU A 20 16.18 -1.35 -5.31
C LEU A 20 16.52 -1.13 -6.79
N GLY A 21 17.54 -1.79 -7.33
CA GLY A 21 17.99 -1.63 -8.71
C GLY A 21 18.62 -0.27 -9.00
N THR A 22 19.22 0.38 -8.00
CA THR A 22 19.80 1.71 -8.09
C THR A 22 21.32 1.65 -8.24
N SER A 23 21.90 2.65 -8.92
CA SER A 23 23.33 2.70 -9.23
C SER A 23 24.11 3.70 -8.38
N THR A 24 23.44 4.67 -7.73
CA THR A 24 24.09 5.69 -6.91
C THR A 24 23.69 5.60 -5.44
N LYS A 25 24.59 6.00 -4.53
CA LYS A 25 24.30 6.09 -3.09
C LYS A 25 23.08 6.96 -2.82
N LYS A 26 23.01 8.13 -3.47
CA LYS A 26 21.90 9.09 -3.34
C LYS A 26 20.57 8.49 -3.79
N ASP A 27 20.53 7.84 -4.95
CA ASP A 27 19.28 7.26 -5.47
C ASP A 27 18.81 6.12 -4.57
N THR A 28 19.75 5.27 -4.14
CA THR A 28 19.46 4.19 -3.19
C THR A 28 18.84 4.72 -1.91
N ILE A 29 19.42 5.76 -1.30
CA ILE A 29 18.91 6.37 -0.07
C ILE A 29 17.51 6.98 -0.29
N ASN A 30 17.34 7.77 -1.35
CA ASN A 30 16.05 8.42 -1.61
C ASN A 30 14.95 7.41 -1.92
N THR A 31 15.22 6.42 -2.76
CA THR A 31 14.28 5.35 -3.09
C THR A 31 13.96 4.50 -1.86
N ALA A 32 14.95 4.20 -1.01
CA ALA A 32 14.70 3.47 0.24
C ALA A 32 13.74 4.22 1.16
N LEU A 33 13.92 5.54 1.34
CA LEU A 33 13.04 6.38 2.14
C LEU A 33 11.61 6.41 1.57
N GLU A 34 11.47 6.57 0.26
CA GLU A 34 10.17 6.50 -0.40
C GLU A 34 9.47 5.14 -0.19
N GLU A 35 10.23 4.04 -0.32
CA GLU A 35 9.68 2.70 -0.12
C GLU A 35 9.25 2.45 1.34
N VAL A 36 9.98 2.99 2.31
CA VAL A 36 9.56 2.94 3.73
C VAL A 36 8.20 3.64 3.91
N ILE A 37 8.04 4.84 3.34
CA ILE A 37 6.77 5.59 3.43
C ILE A 37 5.64 4.81 2.74
N LYS A 38 5.89 4.26 1.54
CA LYS A 38 4.91 3.46 0.81
C LYS A 38 4.51 2.20 1.59
N ARG A 39 5.47 1.49 2.17
CA ARG A 39 5.23 0.32 3.04
C ARG A 39 4.37 0.68 4.24
N HIS A 40 4.67 1.77 4.91
CA HIS A 40 3.88 2.25 6.04
C HIS A 40 2.45 2.61 5.63
N ARG A 41 2.27 3.33 4.52
CA ARG A 41 0.93 3.67 3.99
C ARG A 41 0.12 2.45 3.59
N ARG A 42 0.75 1.46 2.95
CA ARG A 42 0.10 0.18 2.61
C ARG A 42 -0.38 -0.52 3.87
N ARG A 43 0.47 -0.61 4.91
CA ARG A 43 0.10 -1.22 6.19
C ARG A 43 -1.08 -0.51 6.85
N ALA A 44 -1.04 0.82 6.95
CA ALA A 44 -2.15 1.59 7.51
C ALA A 44 -3.46 1.43 6.71
N ALA A 45 -3.38 1.25 5.39
CA ALA A 45 -4.56 0.96 4.58
C ALA A 45 -5.15 -0.43 4.89
N TYR A 46 -4.30 -1.44 5.07
CA TYR A 46 -4.74 -2.76 5.51
C TYR A 46 -5.35 -2.73 6.91
N ASP A 47 -4.76 -2.00 7.84
CA ASP A 47 -5.29 -1.87 9.21
C ASP A 47 -6.69 -1.24 9.18
N ARG A 48 -6.88 -0.16 8.43
CA ARG A 48 -8.21 0.46 8.23
C ARG A 48 -9.22 -0.51 7.60
N LEU A 49 -8.78 -1.33 6.65
CA LEU A 49 -9.65 -2.32 6.02
C LEU A 49 -10.04 -3.42 7.02
N ALA A 50 -9.09 -3.92 7.80
CA ALA A 50 -9.31 -4.93 8.83
C ALA A 50 -10.27 -4.43 9.90
N GLU A 51 -10.08 -3.20 10.38
CA GLU A 51 -10.99 -2.54 11.31
C GLU A 51 -12.42 -2.40 10.78
N ARG A 52 -12.57 -2.00 9.50
CA ARG A 52 -13.89 -1.93 8.86
C ARG A 52 -14.53 -3.30 8.80
N GLY A 53 -13.76 -4.35 8.52
CA GLY A 53 -14.23 -5.73 8.54
C GLY A 53 -14.68 -6.16 9.94
N ALA A 54 -13.89 -5.89 10.97
CA ALA A 54 -14.22 -6.21 12.35
C ALA A 54 -15.51 -5.54 12.84
N ARG A 55 -15.84 -4.36 12.31
CA ARG A 55 -17.10 -3.64 12.59
C ARG A 55 -18.29 -4.09 11.72
N GLY A 56 -18.20 -5.23 11.04
CA GLY A 56 -19.25 -5.77 10.17
C GLY A 56 -19.40 -5.02 8.84
N GLY A 57 -18.42 -4.20 8.45
CA GLY A 57 -18.46 -3.43 7.21
C GLY A 57 -18.48 -4.29 5.94
N LEU A 58 -17.96 -5.52 6.02
CA LEU A 58 -18.00 -6.47 4.90
C LEU A 58 -19.40 -7.05 4.69
N ASP A 59 -20.16 -7.30 5.76
CA ASP A 59 -21.51 -7.85 5.67
C ASP A 59 -22.47 -6.83 5.05
N ARG A 60 -22.36 -5.55 5.43
CA ARG A 60 -23.09 -4.45 4.79
C ARG A 60 -22.81 -4.39 3.29
N LEU A 61 -21.54 -4.51 2.91
CA LEU A 61 -21.10 -4.45 1.52
C LEU A 61 -21.67 -5.63 0.70
N LYS A 62 -21.75 -6.84 1.30
CA LYS A 62 -22.42 -7.99 0.67
C LYS A 62 -23.91 -7.72 0.45
N SER A 63 -24.61 -7.22 1.47
CA SER A 63 -26.04 -6.90 1.36
C SER A 63 -26.34 -5.91 0.24
N ASP A 64 -25.53 -4.84 0.13
CA ASP A 64 -25.69 -3.84 -0.93
C ASP A 64 -25.51 -4.42 -2.34
N LEU A 65 -24.54 -5.33 -2.50
CA LEU A 65 -24.30 -6.01 -3.77
C LEU A 65 -25.46 -6.94 -4.15
N GLU A 66 -26.00 -7.69 -3.19
CA GLU A 66 -27.16 -8.56 -3.43
C GLU A 66 -28.40 -7.77 -3.81
N ALA A 67 -28.65 -6.62 -3.16
CA ALA A 67 -29.73 -5.71 -3.53
C ALA A 67 -29.59 -5.21 -4.98
N ARG A 68 -28.38 -4.83 -5.40
CA ARG A 68 -28.10 -4.40 -6.79
C ARG A 68 -28.30 -5.53 -7.81
N LYS A 69 -27.89 -6.75 -7.47
CA LYS A 69 -28.12 -7.92 -8.33
C LYS A 69 -29.61 -8.26 -8.44
N ALA A 70 -30.38 -8.09 -7.38
CA ALA A 70 -31.83 -8.30 -7.40
C ALA A 70 -32.51 -7.27 -8.33
N ALA A 71 -32.16 -5.99 -8.21
CA ALA A 71 -32.68 -4.93 -9.07
C ALA A 71 -32.34 -5.14 -10.56
N ARG A 72 -31.13 -5.60 -10.87
CA ARG A 72 -30.76 -5.91 -12.27
C ARG A 72 -31.53 -7.11 -12.83
N ARG A 73 -31.86 -8.10 -11.99
CA ARG A 73 -32.61 -9.29 -12.43
C ARG A 73 -34.08 -8.97 -12.71
N SER A 74 -34.69 -8.04 -11.97
CA SER A 74 -36.04 -7.57 -12.27
C SER A 74 -36.11 -6.78 -13.58
N ASP A 75 -35.13 -5.92 -13.86
CA ASP A 75 -35.07 -5.15 -15.13
C ASP A 75 -34.90 -6.01 -16.38
N THR A 76 -34.30 -7.20 -16.26
CA THR A 76 -34.14 -8.14 -17.37
C THR A 76 -35.30 -9.12 -17.54
N ALA A 77 -36.26 -9.13 -16.61
CA ALA A 77 -37.42 -10.02 -16.62
C ALA A 77 -38.72 -9.34 -17.11
N GLU A 78 -38.64 -8.05 -17.42
CA GLU A 78 -39.65 -7.23 -18.10
C GLU A 78 -39.27 -7.05 -19.58
#